data_AF-A0A495MEB2-F1
#
_entry.id   AF-A0A495MEB2-F1
#
_cell.length_a   1.000
_cell.length_b   1.000
_cell.length_c   1.000
_cell.angle_alpha   90.00
_cell.angle_beta   90.00
_cell.angle_gamma   90.00
#
_symmetry.space_group_name_H-M   'P 1'
#
loop_
_entity.id
_entity.type
_entity.pdbx_description
1 polymer ?
#
loop_
_entity_poly.entity_id
_entity_poly.type
_entity_poly.pdbx_seq_one_letter_code
_entity_poly.pdbx_strand_id
1 'polypeptide(L)'
;MNPSINRMINILSNRVLRLEKVNSDTDYSDEGWYEEQKYALFLYPDFSSVYVLESFSNVSGGNFYLPNQNTQKYNGKWNVCEEDQKLYLELIFDDNSSQKLETENLGYGIQKLGDQVWNRYLIS
;
A
#
# COMPACT_ATOMS: atom_id res chain seq x y z
N MET A 1 18.16 21.27 2.63
CA MET A 1 17.29 20.10 2.36
C MET A 1 18.20 18.95 1.94
N ASN A 2 18.09 17.77 2.55
CA ASN A 2 19.02 16.66 2.28
C ASN A 2 18.81 16.14 0.84
N PRO A 3 19.88 15.98 0.02
CA PRO A 3 19.77 15.43 -1.33
C PRO A 3 19.04 14.08 -1.43
N SER A 4 19.21 13.22 -0.42
CA SER A 4 18.55 11.90 -0.35
C SER A 4 17.03 12.01 -0.21
N ILE A 5 16.56 12.97 0.61
CA ILE A 5 15.13 13.26 0.78
C ILE A 5 14.54 13.74 -0.54
N ASN A 6 15.17 14.74 -1.18
CA ASN A 6 14.68 15.28 -2.45
C ASN A 6 14.62 14.21 -3.55
N ARG A 7 15.61 13.32 -3.60
CA ARG A 7 15.62 12.21 -4.55
C ARG A 7 14.45 11.26 -4.29
N MET A 8 14.16 10.92 -3.04
CA MET A 8 13.04 10.04 -2.69
C MET A 8 11.69 10.70 -2.97
N ILE A 9 11.52 11.98 -2.65
CA ILE A 9 10.31 12.75 -3.01
C ILE A 9 10.09 12.69 -4.52
N ASN A 10 11.13 12.89 -5.33
CA ASN A 10 11.00 12.82 -6.79
C ASN A 10 10.64 11.40 -7.30
N ILE A 11 11.07 10.35 -6.59
CA ILE A 11 10.73 8.96 -6.93
C ILE A 11 9.26 8.66 -6.61
N LEU A 12 8.75 9.19 -5.50
CA LEU A 12 7.41 8.91 -4.98
C LEU A 12 6.33 9.88 -5.49
N SER A 13 6.70 11.09 -5.88
CA SER A 13 5.77 12.10 -6.37
C SER A 13 5.06 11.65 -7.65
N ASN A 14 3.75 11.85 -7.70
CA ASN A 14 2.86 11.35 -8.75
C ASN A 14 2.93 9.81 -8.91
N ARG A 15 2.97 9.07 -7.81
CA ARG A 15 2.99 7.60 -7.86
C ARG A 15 1.90 6.97 -7.01
N VAL A 16 1.46 5.80 -7.44
CA VAL A 16 0.67 4.88 -6.62
C VAL A 16 1.53 3.67 -6.27
N LEU A 17 1.59 3.35 -4.98
CA LEU A 17 2.20 2.14 -4.46
C LEU A 17 1.10 1.09 -4.26
N ARG A 18 1.26 -0.10 -4.81
CA ARG A 18 0.30 -1.21 -4.68
C ARG A 18 0.95 -2.43 -4.03
N LEU A 19 0.22 -3.05 -3.12
CA LEU A 19 0.57 -4.31 -2.48
C LEU A 19 -0.67 -5.20 -2.52
N GLU A 20 -0.48 -6.47 -2.87
CA GLU A 20 -1.54 -7.46 -2.91
C GLU A 20 -1.10 -8.68 -2.10
N LYS A 21 -2.01 -9.17 -1.25
CA LYS A 21 -1.84 -10.37 -0.46
C LYS A 21 -3.00 -11.29 -0.73
N VAL A 22 -2.70 -12.52 -1.15
CA VAL A 22 -3.69 -13.55 -1.43
C VAL A 22 -3.38 -14.74 -0.54
N ASN A 23 -4.38 -15.21 0.18
CA ASN A 23 -4.35 -16.44 0.94
C ASN A 23 -5.50 -17.34 0.48
N SER A 24 -5.22 -18.63 0.32
CA SER A 24 -6.20 -19.60 -0.14
C SER A 24 -5.77 -20.97 0.37
N ASP A 25 -6.73 -21.81 0.76
CA ASP A 25 -6.51 -23.24 1.03
C ASP A 25 -6.96 -24.13 -0.14
N THR A 26 -7.29 -23.51 -1.28
CA THR A 26 -7.93 -24.15 -2.41
C THR A 26 -6.90 -24.89 -3.27
N ASP A 27 -6.27 -25.91 -2.68
CA ASP A 27 -5.31 -26.82 -3.32
C ASP A 27 -6.06 -27.94 -4.07
N TYR A 28 -6.85 -27.61 -5.11
CA TYR A 28 -7.52 -28.55 -6.04
C TYR A 28 -8.94 -29.08 -5.71
N SER A 29 -9.72 -28.43 -4.83
CA SER A 29 -11.18 -28.68 -4.71
C SER A 29 -11.99 -27.41 -4.89
N ASP A 30 -13.18 -27.48 -5.51
CA ASP A 30 -14.11 -26.35 -5.71
C ASP A 30 -14.68 -25.75 -4.40
N GLU A 31 -14.22 -26.26 -3.25
CA GLU A 31 -14.60 -25.90 -1.89
C GLU A 31 -13.35 -25.43 -1.14
N GLY A 32 -13.47 -24.34 -0.38
CA GLY A 32 -12.37 -23.74 0.36
C GLY A 32 -12.65 -22.30 0.75
N TRP A 33 -11.69 -21.69 1.43
CA TRP A 33 -11.68 -20.27 1.72
C TRP A 33 -10.64 -19.54 0.85
N TYR A 34 -11.03 -18.35 0.43
CA TYR A 34 -10.18 -17.43 -0.32
C TYR A 34 -10.24 -16.07 0.36
N GLU A 35 -9.09 -15.46 0.59
CA GLU A 35 -8.97 -14.10 1.08
C GLU A 35 -7.95 -13.32 0.25
N GLU A 36 -8.36 -12.14 -0.19
CA GLU A 36 -7.53 -11.20 -0.93
C GLU A 36 -7.57 -9.85 -0.21
N GLN A 37 -6.39 -9.27 0.01
CA GLN A 37 -6.22 -7.92 0.53
C GLN A 37 -5.36 -7.12 -0.44
N LYS A 38 -5.94 -6.05 -0.98
CA LYS A 38 -5.29 -5.11 -1.89
C LYS A 38 -5.12 -3.77 -1.19
N TYR A 39 -3.91 -3.26 -1.22
CA TYR A 39 -3.55 -1.96 -0.68
C TYR A 39 -3.09 -1.06 -1.81
N ALA A 40 -3.55 0.19 -1.82
CA ALA A 40 -3.10 1.20 -2.75
C ALA A 40 -2.83 2.53 -2.02
N LEU A 41 -1.63 3.07 -2.16
CA LEU A 41 -1.22 4.34 -1.59
C LEU A 41 -0.88 5.32 -2.72
N PHE A 42 -1.75 6.29 -2.95
CA PHE A 42 -1.57 7.37 -3.92
C PHE A 42 -0.81 8.52 -3.25
N LEU A 43 0.28 8.94 -3.87
CA LEU A 43 1.16 10.01 -3.41
C LEU A 43 1.16 11.11 -4.49
N TYR A 44 0.34 12.13 -4.28
CA TYR A 44 0.16 13.20 -5.25
C TYR A 44 1.30 14.24 -5.15
N PRO A 45 1.59 14.98 -6.24
CA PRO A 45 2.66 15.99 -6.27
C PRO A 45 2.51 17.14 -5.29
N ASP A 46 1.29 17.44 -4.87
CA ASP A 46 0.94 18.49 -3.90
C ASP A 46 1.09 18.03 -2.44
N PHE A 47 1.71 16.86 -2.22
CA PHE A 47 1.86 16.20 -0.92
C PHE A 47 0.55 15.72 -0.28
N SER A 48 -0.56 15.70 -1.03
CA SER A 48 -1.76 14.97 -0.61
C SER A 48 -1.59 13.46 -0.83
N SER A 49 -2.21 12.65 0.03
CA SER A 49 -2.19 11.21 -0.06
C SER A 49 -3.58 10.60 0.06
N VAL A 50 -3.75 9.45 -0.58
CA VAL A 50 -4.95 8.61 -0.44
C VAL A 50 -4.48 7.18 -0.24
N TYR A 51 -4.90 6.56 0.86
CA TYR A 51 -4.66 5.16 1.17
C TYR A 51 -5.98 4.38 1.05
N VAL A 52 -5.98 3.34 0.22
CA VAL A 52 -7.14 2.49 -0.04
C VAL A 52 -6.80 1.06 0.37
N LEU A 53 -7.68 0.47 1.16
CA LEU A 53 -7.66 -0.94 1.52
C LEU A 53 -8.91 -1.59 0.94
N GLU A 54 -8.72 -2.56 0.05
CA GLU A 54 -9.79 -3.40 -0.47
C GLU A 54 -9.57 -4.82 0.06
N SER A 55 -10.61 -5.41 0.62
CA SER A 55 -10.60 -6.78 1.08
C SER A 55 -11.74 -7.55 0.42
N PHE A 56 -11.43 -8.71 -0.11
CA PHE A 56 -12.40 -9.67 -0.61
C PHE A 56 -12.17 -10.99 0.11
N SER A 57 -13.24 -11.61 0.59
CA SER A 57 -13.17 -12.97 1.10
C SER A 57 -14.36 -13.79 0.61
N ASN A 58 -14.14 -15.08 0.47
CA ASN A 58 -15.19 -16.02 0.13
C ASN A 58 -14.92 -17.36 0.81
N VAL A 59 -15.99 -18.01 1.23
CA VAL A 59 -15.98 -19.39 1.70
C VAL A 59 -16.99 -20.17 0.86
N SER A 60 -16.52 -21.24 0.21
CA SER A 60 -17.36 -22.18 -0.53
C SER A 60 -17.32 -23.58 0.08
N GLY A 61 -18.48 -24.23 0.12
CA GLY A 61 -18.65 -25.62 0.54
C GLY A 61 -20.05 -26.12 0.16
N GLY A 62 -20.14 -27.19 -0.64
CA GLY A 62 -21.37 -27.60 -1.29
C GLY A 62 -22.00 -26.49 -2.16
N ASN A 63 -23.32 -26.30 -2.04
CA ASN A 63 -24.07 -25.22 -2.71
C ASN A 63 -24.06 -23.89 -1.95
N PHE A 64 -23.21 -23.72 -0.93
CA PHE A 64 -23.11 -22.49 -0.15
C PHE A 64 -21.89 -21.67 -0.58
N TYR A 65 -22.15 -20.40 -0.89
CA TYR A 65 -21.17 -19.40 -1.33
C TYR A 65 -21.45 -18.11 -0.56
N LEU A 66 -20.48 -17.64 0.22
CA LEU A 66 -20.63 -16.44 1.06
C LEU A 66 -19.50 -15.44 0.75
N PRO A 67 -19.67 -14.60 -0.29
CA PRO A 67 -18.72 -13.57 -0.63
C PRO A 67 -18.88 -12.38 0.32
N ASN A 68 -17.77 -11.77 0.69
CA ASN A 68 -17.72 -10.51 1.41
C ASN A 68 -16.71 -9.58 0.73
N GLN A 69 -17.11 -8.35 0.48
CA GLN A 69 -16.25 -7.32 -0.09
C GLN A 69 -16.37 -6.05 0.75
N ASN A 70 -15.23 -5.46 1.08
CA ASN A 70 -15.15 -4.22 1.83
C ASN A 70 -14.05 -3.33 1.27
N THR A 71 -14.31 -2.02 1.25
CA THR A 71 -13.36 -1.01 0.77
C THR A 71 -13.29 0.11 1.80
N GLN A 72 -12.09 0.40 2.27
CA GLN A 72 -11.80 1.50 3.19
C GLN A 72 -10.86 2.50 2.51
N LYS A 73 -11.11 3.78 2.75
CA LYS A 73 -10.34 4.88 2.17
C LYS A 73 -9.97 5.88 3.26
N TYR A 74 -8.70 6.23 3.30
CA TYR A 74 -8.12 7.19 4.22
C TYR A 74 -7.42 8.28 3.41
N ASN A 75 -7.80 9.53 3.62
CA ASN A 75 -7.12 10.66 2.99
C ASN A 75 -6.13 11.28 3.99
N GLY A 76 -5.15 11.99 3.45
CA GLY A 76 -4.20 12.69 4.28
C GLY A 76 -3.13 13.41 3.48
N LYS A 77 -1.96 13.52 4.11
CA LYS A 77 -0.74 14.08 3.54
C LYS A 77 0.39 13.08 3.63
N TRP A 78 1.42 13.29 2.82
CA TRP A 78 2.63 12.51 2.89
C TRP A 78 3.87 13.40 2.84
N ASN A 79 4.96 12.91 3.41
CA ASN A 79 6.27 13.52 3.30
C ASN A 79 7.38 12.47 3.42
N VAL A 80 8.61 12.86 3.12
CA VAL A 80 9.80 12.05 3.38
C VAL A 80 10.68 12.75 4.41
N CYS A 81 11.09 12.01 5.43
CA CYS A 81 12.05 12.47 6.43
C CYS A 81 13.21 11.48 6.54
N GLU A 82 14.27 11.91 7.21
CA GLU A 82 15.47 11.11 7.46
C GLU A 82 15.75 11.07 8.95
N GLU A 83 15.97 9.87 9.47
CA GLU A 83 16.38 9.61 10.86
C GLU A 83 17.44 8.52 10.85
N ASP A 84 18.52 8.70 11.60
CA ASP A 84 19.61 7.72 11.72
C ASP A 84 20.13 7.20 10.36
N GLN A 85 20.28 8.13 9.39
CA GLN A 85 20.73 7.85 8.01
C GLN A 85 19.78 6.97 7.19
N LYS A 86 18.56 6.75 7.68
CA LYS A 86 17.49 6.02 6.99
C LYS A 86 16.40 6.98 6.56
N LEU A 87 15.79 6.69 5.40
CA LEU A 87 14.67 7.46 4.88
C LEU A 87 13.35 6.83 5.34
N TYR A 88 12.39 7.69 5.65
CA TYR A 88 11.05 7.29 6.06
C TYR A 88 10.01 8.01 5.24
N LEU A 89 8.98 7.27 4.82
CA LEU A 89 7.73 7.82 4.33
C LEU A 89 6.84 8.08 5.54
N GLU A 90 6.49 9.34 5.75
CA GLU A 90 5.56 9.77 6.77
C GLU A 90 4.19 10.03 6.14
N LEU A 91 3.16 9.42 6.70
CA LEU A 91 1.76 9.62 6.35
C LEU A 91 1.07 10.27 7.53
N ILE A 92 0.31 11.33 7.26
CA ILE A 92 -0.48 12.04 8.27
C ILE A 92 -1.92 12.04 7.75
N PHE A 93 -2.78 11.27 8.41
CA PHE A 93 -4.17 11.10 8.00
C PHE A 93 -5.04 12.25 8.53
N ASP A 94 -6.21 12.44 7.91
CA ASP A 94 -7.14 13.52 8.28
C ASP A 94 -7.69 13.40 9.72
N ASP A 95 -7.64 12.21 10.32
CA ASP A 95 -7.99 11.96 11.73
C ASP A 95 -6.85 12.31 12.71
N ASN A 96 -5.76 12.91 12.21
CA ASN A 96 -4.50 13.20 12.90
C ASN A 96 -3.71 11.97 13.35
N SER A 97 -4.13 10.75 12.98
CA SER A 97 -3.24 9.61 13.11
C SER A 97 -2.08 9.75 12.13
N SER A 98 -0.91 9.24 12.52
CA SER A 98 0.27 9.26 11.67
C SER A 98 0.91 7.89 11.61
N GLN A 99 1.52 7.61 10.46
CA GLN A 99 2.26 6.39 10.23
C GLN A 99 3.59 6.72 9.59
N LYS A 100 4.64 6.10 10.11
CA LYS A 100 6.00 6.29 9.62
C LYS A 100 6.58 4.94 9.22
N LEU A 101 7.02 4.84 7.97
CA LEU A 101 7.50 3.59 7.38
C LEU A 101 8.88 3.82 6.77
N GLU A 102 9.87 3.01 7.16
CA GLU A 102 11.18 3.03 6.50
C GLU A 102 10.97 2.79 4.99
N THR A 103 11.60 3.61 4.16
CA THR A 103 11.34 3.62 2.72
C THR A 103 12.62 3.52 1.92
N GLU A 104 12.64 2.59 0.97
CA GLU A 104 13.81 2.33 0.13
C GLU A 104 13.37 2.07 -1.31
N ASN A 105 14.02 2.75 -2.26
CA ASN A 105 13.78 2.51 -3.68
C ASN A 105 14.63 1.32 -4.14
N LEU A 106 13.98 0.21 -4.47
CA LEU A 106 14.64 -1.02 -4.95
C LEU A 106 14.87 -1.04 -6.48
N GLY A 107 14.49 0.02 -7.19
CA GLY A 107 14.60 0.09 -8.66
C GLY A 107 13.42 -0.59 -9.38
N TYR A 108 13.40 -0.51 -10.72
CA TYR A 108 12.41 -1.20 -11.59
C TYR A 108 10.92 -1.02 -11.23
N GLY A 109 10.55 0.12 -10.65
CA GLY A 109 9.17 0.35 -10.21
C GLY A 109 8.82 -0.40 -8.92
N ILE A 110 9.81 -0.74 -8.09
CA ILE A 110 9.61 -1.39 -6.79
C ILE A 110 10.02 -0.43 -5.67
N GLN A 111 9.23 -0.40 -4.60
CA GLN A 111 9.46 0.38 -3.39
C GLN A 111 9.33 -0.52 -2.16
N LYS A 112 10.30 -0.48 -1.25
CA LYS A 112 10.16 -1.06 0.08
C LYS A 112 9.50 -0.04 1.00
N LEU A 113 8.50 -0.48 1.77
CA LEU A 113 7.88 0.27 2.86
C LEU A 113 7.79 -0.64 4.09
N GLY A 114 8.54 -0.30 5.14
CA GLY A 114 8.75 -1.20 6.28
C GLY A 114 9.31 -2.55 5.81
N ASP A 115 8.64 -3.64 6.21
CA ASP A 115 9.02 -5.00 5.82
C ASP A 115 8.32 -5.51 4.55
N GLN A 116 7.62 -4.63 3.82
CA GLN A 116 6.82 -5.01 2.65
C GLN A 116 7.38 -4.40 1.37
N VAL A 117 7.22 -5.13 0.27
CA VAL A 117 7.63 -4.70 -1.07
C VAL A 117 6.39 -4.32 -1.86
N TRP A 118 6.38 -3.09 -2.37
CA TRP A 118 5.26 -2.48 -3.09
C TRP A 118 5.65 -2.24 -4.54
N ASN A 119 4.69 -2.42 -5.45
CA ASN A 119 4.82 -2.03 -6.83
C ASN A 119 4.45 -0.56 -7.00
N ARG A 120 5.30 0.21 -7.65
CA ARG A 120 5.20 1.66 -7.85
C ARG A 120 4.85 1.97 -9.30
N TYR A 121 3.68 2.58 -9.50
CA TYR A 121 3.17 2.98 -10.81
C TYR A 121 2.96 4.50 -10.88
N LEU A 122 2.87 5.04 -12.09
CA LEU A 122 2.41 6.40 -12.32
C LEU A 122 0.91 6.51 -12.00
N ILE A 123 0.50 7.63 -11.41
CA ILE A 123 -0.92 7.99 -11.36
C ILE A 123 -1.28 8.50 -12.76
N SER A 124 -2.24 7.85 -13.41
CA SER A 124 -2.78 8.21 -14.73
C SER A 124 -3.94 9.19 -14.64
#